data_AF-A0A438BLK8-F1
#
_entry.id   AF-A0A438BLK8-F1
#
_cell.length_a   1.000
_cell.length_b   1.000
_cell.length_c   1.000
_cell.angle_alpha   90.00
_cell.angle_beta   90.00
_cell.angle_gamma   90.00
#
_symmetry.space_group_name_H-M   'P 1'
#
loop_
_entity.id
_entity.type
_entity.pdbx_description
1 polymer ?
#
loop_
_entity_poly.entity_id
_entity_poly.type
_entity_poly.pdbx_seq_one_letter_code
_entity_poly.pdbx_strand_id
1 'polypeptide(L)'
;MKNSSIFIKDKYFLFERWQDYHIAFLVKEFLHFQDVVVQWTMHHWERDARMARKALDGRPQAYGLLIELACTKSSYELLGARKAYQSLYGESIEEDVASRVEGIERQVSTTFTFGSTCK
;
A
#
# COMPACT_ATOMS: atom_id res chain seq x y z
N MET A 1 31.08 3.02 17.96
CA MET A 1 30.55 2.90 16.58
C MET A 1 31.20 1.66 15.97
N LYS A 2 30.44 0.58 15.72
CA LYS A 2 31.01 -0.65 15.14
C LYS A 2 31.42 -0.35 13.70
N ASN A 3 32.69 -0.51 13.40
CA ASN A 3 33.24 -0.38 12.05
C ASN A 3 32.85 -1.66 11.27
N SER A 4 31.61 -1.72 10.80
CA SER A 4 31.15 -2.77 9.88
C SER A 4 31.68 -2.44 8.50
N SER A 5 32.83 -3.03 8.14
CA SER A 5 33.41 -2.82 6.81
C SER A 5 32.43 -3.35 5.76
N ILE A 6 31.93 -2.45 4.89
CA ILE A 6 31.05 -2.79 3.76
C ILE A 6 31.70 -3.82 2.82
N PHE A 7 33.02 -3.90 2.90
CA PHE A 7 33.90 -4.74 2.11
C PHE A 7 34.54 -5.83 2.96
N ILE A 8 34.60 -7.04 2.40
CA ILE A 8 35.40 -8.17 2.86
C ILE A 8 36.61 -8.28 1.92
N LYS A 9 37.82 -8.29 2.48
CA LYS A 9 39.02 -8.58 1.70
C LYS A 9 39.03 -10.06 1.31
N ASP A 10 39.04 -10.32 0.02
CA ASP A 10 39.24 -11.65 -0.51
C ASP A 10 40.71 -12.06 -0.28
N LYS A 11 40.91 -13.12 0.50
CA LYS A 11 42.24 -13.62 0.86
C LYS A 11 43.00 -14.24 -0.32
N TYR A 12 42.30 -14.63 -1.37
CA TYR A 12 42.86 -15.37 -2.49
C TYR A 12 43.04 -14.47 -3.73
N PHE A 13 42.10 -13.55 -3.95
CA PHE A 13 42.06 -12.75 -5.17
C PHE A 13 42.48 -11.29 -4.95
N LEU A 14 42.94 -10.92 -3.75
CA LEU A 14 43.49 -9.59 -3.39
C LEU A 14 42.60 -8.40 -3.80
N PHE A 15 41.28 -8.59 -3.81
CA PHE A 15 40.31 -7.53 -4.04
C PHE A 15 39.28 -7.47 -2.90
N GLU A 16 38.60 -6.34 -2.79
CA GLU A 16 37.57 -6.11 -1.79
C GLU A 16 36.19 -6.44 -2.38
N ARG A 17 35.54 -7.50 -1.85
CA ARG A 17 34.18 -7.89 -2.24
C ARG A 17 33.16 -7.25 -1.30
N TRP A 18 32.03 -6.79 -1.83
CA TRP A 18 30.93 -6.31 -0.97
C TRP A 18 30.37 -7.45 -0.10
N GLN A 19 29.87 -7.09 1.07
CA GLN A 19 29.03 -8.01 1.84
C GLN A 19 27.64 -8.09 1.21
N ASP A 20 27.22 -9.31 0.87
CA ASP A 20 25.91 -9.57 0.27
C ASP A 20 24.75 -9.07 1.15
N TYR A 21 24.92 -9.09 2.48
CA TYR A 21 23.95 -8.53 3.43
C TYR A 21 23.74 -7.02 3.21
N HIS A 22 24.82 -6.25 2.99
CA HIS A 22 24.72 -4.81 2.77
C HIS A 22 24.13 -4.49 1.38
N ILE A 23 24.44 -5.31 0.36
CA ILE A 23 23.77 -5.22 -0.95
C ILE A 23 22.27 -5.47 -0.79
N ALA A 24 21.88 -6.58 -0.17
CA ALA A 24 20.48 -6.95 0.00
C ALA A 24 19.70 -5.90 0.81
N PHE A 25 20.32 -5.37 1.86
CA PHE A 25 19.77 -4.26 2.64
C PHE A 25 19.58 -3.01 1.77
N LEU A 26 20.60 -2.61 1.00
CA LEU A 26 20.53 -1.45 0.13
C LEU A 26 19.44 -1.58 -0.92
N VAL A 27 19.35 -2.74 -1.57
CA VAL A 27 18.29 -3.05 -2.55
C VAL A 27 16.91 -2.92 -1.90
N LYS A 28 16.73 -3.45 -0.69
CA LYS A 28 15.47 -3.35 0.05
C LYS A 28 15.10 -1.88 0.33
N GLU A 29 16.04 -1.07 0.79
CA GLU A 29 15.79 0.34 1.07
C GLU A 29 15.49 1.16 -0.20
N PHE A 30 16.15 0.84 -1.32
CA PHE A 30 15.83 1.46 -2.61
C PHE A 30 14.41 1.12 -3.08
N LEU A 31 13.94 -0.11 -2.87
CA LEU A 31 12.57 -0.49 -3.19
C LEU A 31 11.56 0.28 -2.34
N HIS A 32 11.80 0.42 -1.03
CA HIS A 32 10.93 1.24 -0.17
C HIS A 32 10.88 2.69 -0.64
N PHE A 33 12.03 3.27 -0.98
CA PHE A 33 12.10 4.64 -1.47
C PHE A 33 11.33 4.81 -2.78
N GLN A 34 11.50 3.87 -3.72
CA GLN A 34 10.76 3.86 -4.97
C GLN A 34 9.24 3.82 -4.73
N ASP A 35 8.76 2.93 -3.85
CA ASP A 35 7.34 2.81 -3.52
C ASP A 35 6.76 4.12 -2.95
N VAL A 36 7.54 4.82 -2.13
CA VAL A 36 7.15 6.12 -1.55
C VAL A 36 7.07 7.19 -2.64
N VAL A 37 8.11 7.31 -3.48
CA VAL A 37 8.15 8.31 -4.56
C VAL A 37 6.99 8.10 -5.53
N VAL A 38 6.72 6.86 -5.93
CA VAL A 38 5.60 6.52 -6.82
C VAL A 38 4.28 6.97 -6.20
N GLN A 39 4.01 6.62 -4.94
CA GLN A 39 2.78 7.04 -4.24
C GLN A 39 2.65 8.55 -4.09
N TRP A 40 3.76 9.28 -3.98
CA TRP A 40 3.77 10.75 -3.88
C TRP A 40 3.47 11.43 -5.22
N THR A 41 3.84 10.80 -6.34
CA THR A 41 3.57 11.33 -7.68
C THR A 41 2.18 11.03 -8.21
N MET A 42 1.48 10.05 -7.62
CA MET A 42 0.12 9.69 -8.02
C MET A 42 -0.92 10.74 -7.59
N HIS A 43 -1.99 10.85 -8.38
CA HIS A 43 -3.16 11.60 -7.95
C HIS A 43 -3.72 10.99 -6.65
N HIS A 44 -4.09 11.82 -5.67
CA HIS A 44 -4.56 11.33 -4.36
C HIS A 44 -5.71 10.32 -4.47
N TRP A 45 -6.66 10.52 -5.40
CA TRP A 45 -7.72 9.55 -5.68
C TRP A 45 -7.23 8.22 -6.24
N GLU A 46 -6.24 8.23 -7.13
CA GLU A 46 -5.64 7.00 -7.68
C GLU A 46 -4.88 6.24 -6.58
N ARG A 47 -4.12 6.95 -5.76
CA ARG A 47 -3.39 6.36 -4.63
C ARG A 47 -4.35 5.65 -3.67
N ASP A 48 -5.44 6.34 -3.30
CA ASP A 48 -6.45 5.79 -2.39
C ASP A 48 -7.15 4.57 -3.02
N ALA A 49 -7.46 4.61 -4.31
CA ALA A 49 -8.03 3.48 -5.04
C ALA A 49 -7.08 2.26 -5.09
N ARG A 50 -5.79 2.46 -5.35
CA ARG A 50 -4.77 1.40 -5.33
C ARG A 50 -4.56 0.83 -3.92
N MET A 51 -4.58 1.68 -2.90
CA MET A 51 -4.49 1.24 -1.51
C MET A 51 -5.68 0.37 -1.12
N ALA A 52 -6.89 0.74 -1.54
CA ALA A 52 -8.08 -0.07 -1.33
C ALA A 52 -7.99 -1.43 -2.01
N ARG A 53 -7.56 -1.50 -3.28
CA ARG A 53 -7.38 -2.78 -3.98
C ARG A 53 -6.34 -3.66 -3.27
N LYS A 54 -5.22 -3.07 -2.85
CA LYS A 54 -4.17 -3.79 -2.09
C LYS A 54 -4.68 -4.34 -0.76
N ALA A 55 -5.58 -3.63 -0.08
CA ALA A 55 -6.21 -4.12 1.14
C ALA A 55 -7.16 -5.30 0.86
N LEU A 56 -7.89 -5.26 -0.26
CA LEU A 56 -8.81 -6.31 -0.70
C LEU A 56 -8.11 -7.58 -1.23
N ASP A 57 -6.94 -7.43 -1.83
CA ASP A 57 -6.07 -8.55 -2.23
C ASP A 57 -5.22 -9.10 -1.07
N GLY A 58 -5.24 -8.40 0.08
CA GLY A 58 -4.47 -8.73 1.27
C GLY A 58 -5.09 -9.81 2.14
N ARG A 59 -4.51 -10.00 3.33
CA ARG A 59 -5.12 -10.82 4.38
C ARG A 59 -6.25 -10.04 5.07
N PRO A 60 -7.20 -10.69 5.77
CA PRO A 60 -8.28 -10.00 6.46
C PRO A 60 -7.81 -8.88 7.42
N GLN A 61 -6.61 -9.00 8.01
CA GLN A 61 -6.04 -7.93 8.85
C GLN A 61 -5.80 -6.62 8.09
N ALA A 62 -5.71 -6.65 6.75
CA ALA A 62 -5.54 -5.47 5.92
C ALA A 62 -6.85 -4.69 5.69
N TYR A 63 -8.02 -5.27 6.01
CA TYR A 63 -9.31 -4.58 5.87
C TYR A 63 -9.45 -3.38 6.80
N GLY A 64 -8.67 -3.33 7.89
CA GLY A 64 -8.54 -2.14 8.74
C GLY A 64 -8.14 -0.88 7.95
N LEU A 65 -7.34 -1.02 6.89
CA LEU A 65 -6.95 0.10 6.03
C LEU A 65 -8.14 0.68 5.25
N LEU A 66 -9.13 -0.14 4.87
CA LEU A 66 -10.35 0.34 4.21
C LEU A 66 -11.20 1.17 5.16
N ILE A 67 -11.28 0.74 6.43
CA ILE A 67 -11.99 1.47 7.49
C ILE A 67 -11.28 2.80 7.78
N GLU A 68 -9.96 2.79 7.92
CA GLU A 68 -9.17 4.02 8.11
C GLU A 68 -9.34 5.00 6.94
N LEU A 69 -9.28 4.50 5.70
CA LEU A 69 -9.49 5.34 4.52
C LEU A 69 -10.89 5.95 4.50
N ALA A 70 -11.92 5.17 4.87
CA ALA A 70 -13.29 5.65 4.92
C ALA A 70 -13.53 6.67 6.05
N CYS A 71 -12.86 6.52 7.19
CA CYS A 71 -12.99 7.41 8.35
C CYS A 71 -12.15 8.70 8.25
N THR A 72 -11.06 8.69 7.49
CA THR A 72 -10.13 9.84 7.41
C THR A 72 -10.38 10.76 6.23
N LYS A 73 -11.02 10.27 5.16
CA LYS A 73 -11.22 11.01 3.92
C LYS A 73 -12.57 11.73 3.91
N SER A 74 -12.60 12.90 3.27
CA SER A 74 -13.85 13.59 3.03
C SER A 74 -14.73 12.86 2.01
N SER A 75 -16.05 13.10 2.05
CA SER A 75 -16.99 12.49 1.09
C SER A 75 -16.65 12.80 -0.38
N TYR A 76 -16.12 14.00 -0.66
CA TYR A 76 -15.64 14.38 -1.99
C TYR A 76 -14.42 13.55 -2.44
N GLU A 77 -13.45 13.34 -1.54
CA GLU A 77 -12.28 12.53 -1.83
C GLU A 77 -12.64 11.06 -2.03
N LEU A 78 -13.56 10.53 -1.23
CA LEU A 78 -14.07 9.16 -1.39
C LEU A 78 -14.77 8.99 -2.74
N LEU A 79 -15.59 9.96 -3.18
CA LEU A 79 -16.21 9.93 -4.50
C LEU A 79 -15.18 9.95 -5.62
N GLY A 80 -14.13 10.76 -5.48
CA GLY A 80 -13.02 10.80 -6.43
C GLY A 80 -12.27 9.46 -6.49
N ALA A 81 -11.98 8.86 -5.33
CA ALA A 81 -11.33 7.56 -5.24
C ALA A 81 -12.18 6.44 -5.86
N ARG A 82 -13.51 6.45 -5.68
CA ARG A 82 -14.44 5.51 -6.33
C ARG A 82 -14.37 5.58 -7.84
N LYS A 83 -14.39 6.81 -8.41
CA LYS A 83 -14.25 7.02 -9.86
C LYS A 83 -12.90 6.53 -10.37
N ALA A 84 -11.82 6.84 -9.65
CA ALA A 84 -10.48 6.38 -10.00
C ALA A 84 -10.39 4.84 -9.95
N TYR A 85 -10.95 4.22 -8.91
CA TYR A 85 -11.00 2.77 -8.76
C TYR A 85 -11.73 2.09 -9.92
N GLN A 86 -12.93 2.57 -10.25
CA GLN A 86 -13.71 2.04 -11.37
C GLN A 86 -12.97 2.21 -12.71
N SER A 87 -12.27 3.33 -12.89
CA SER A 87 -11.44 3.56 -14.08
C SER A 87 -10.22 2.64 -14.17
N LEU A 88 -9.63 2.26 -13.03
CA LEU A 88 -8.41 1.45 -12.97
C LEU A 88 -8.69 -0.05 -13.06
N TYR A 89 -9.78 -0.51 -12.44
CA TYR A 89 -10.06 -1.94 -12.27
C TYR A 89 -11.32 -2.42 -12.99
N GLY A 90 -12.15 -1.51 -13.51
CA GLY A 90 -13.39 -1.86 -14.21
C GLY A 90 -14.54 -2.35 -13.31
N GLU A 91 -14.31 -2.45 -12.00
CA GLU A 91 -15.25 -2.90 -10.98
C GLU A 91 -15.54 -1.76 -9.99
N SER A 92 -16.71 -1.75 -9.36
CA SER A 92 -16.93 -0.83 -8.24
C SER A 92 -16.20 -1.35 -6.99
N ILE A 93 -15.65 -0.43 -6.21
CA ILE A 93 -15.02 -0.77 -4.92
C ILE A 93 -16.02 -1.45 -3.98
N GLU A 94 -17.31 -1.08 -4.08
CA GLU A 94 -18.38 -1.64 -3.27
C GLU A 94 -18.65 -3.12 -3.59
N GLU A 95 -18.73 -3.47 -4.88
CA GLU A 95 -18.91 -4.86 -5.32
C GLU A 95 -17.71 -5.72 -4.93
N ASP A 96 -16.49 -5.19 -5.08
CA ASP A 96 -15.28 -5.93 -4.73
C ASP A 96 -15.19 -6.17 -3.21
N VAL A 97 -15.54 -5.17 -2.39
CA VAL A 97 -15.65 -5.32 -0.93
C VAL A 97 -16.69 -6.37 -0.55
N ALA A 98 -17.88 -6.32 -1.15
CA ALA A 98 -18.96 -7.27 -0.85
C ALA A 98 -18.56 -8.72 -1.16
N SER A 99 -17.81 -8.93 -2.23
CA SER A 99 -17.36 -10.26 -2.65
C SER A 99 -16.23 -10.84 -1.79
N ARG A 100 -15.33 -10.00 -1.24
CA ARG A 100 -14.06 -10.45 -0.61
C ARG A 100 -13.97 -10.32 0.89
N VAL A 101 -14.46 -9.22 1.46
CA VAL A 101 -14.48 -9.03 2.93
C VAL A 101 -15.58 -9.92 3.47
N GLU A 102 -15.52 -10.55 4.66
CA GLU A 102 -16.65 -11.30 5.25
C GLU A 102 -17.05 -10.76 6.64
N GLY A 103 -18.31 -10.92 7.05
CA GLY A 103 -18.76 -10.58 8.41
C GLY A 103 -19.02 -9.08 8.69
N ILE A 104 -18.85 -8.65 9.95
CA ILE A 104 -19.16 -7.28 10.42
C ILE A 104 -18.33 -6.22 9.69
N GLU A 105 -17.12 -6.57 9.26
CA GLU A 105 -16.23 -5.69 8.49
C GLU A 105 -16.81 -5.33 7.11
N ARG A 106 -17.58 -6.25 6.47
CA ARG A 106 -18.38 -5.95 5.27
C ARG A 106 -19.36 -4.82 5.58
N GLN A 107 -20.18 -5.00 6.62
CA GLN A 107 -21.26 -4.06 6.97
C GLN A 107 -20.73 -2.67 7.31
N VAL A 108 -19.67 -2.60 8.12
CA VAL A 108 -18.98 -1.35 8.45
C VAL A 108 -18.51 -0.70 7.15
N SER A 109 -17.65 -1.36 6.38
CA SER A 109 -17.07 -0.77 5.16
C SER A 109 -18.12 -0.35 4.13
N THR A 110 -19.16 -1.15 3.87
CA THR A 110 -20.27 -0.76 3.00
C THR A 110 -21.08 0.41 3.56
N THR A 111 -21.27 0.49 4.88
CA THR A 111 -22.02 1.62 5.47
C THR A 111 -21.26 2.94 5.33
N PHE A 112 -19.92 2.93 5.44
CA PHE A 112 -19.12 4.15 5.22
C PHE A 112 -18.96 4.52 3.73
N THR A 113 -19.01 3.55 2.80
CA THR A 113 -18.93 3.84 1.35
C THR A 113 -20.28 4.21 0.73
N PHE A 114 -21.40 3.68 1.24
CA PHE A 114 -22.77 4.01 0.81
C PHE A 114 -23.40 5.17 1.58
N GLY A 115 -23.04 5.37 2.85
CA GLY A 115 -23.61 6.38 3.73
C GLY A 115 -22.79 7.67 3.74
N SER A 116 -23.39 8.77 3.32
CA SER A 116 -22.85 10.14 3.46
C SER A 116 -22.74 10.62 4.92
N THR A 117 -22.60 9.71 5.90
CA THR A 117 -22.90 9.96 7.32
C THR A 117 -21.70 9.91 8.27
N CYS A 118 -20.47 9.92 7.78
CA CYS A 118 -19.34 10.35 8.61
C CYS A 118 -18.89 11.76 8.24
N LYS A 119 -19.59 12.71 8.85
CA LYS A 119 -18.98 13.91 9.43
C LYS A 119 -19.47 14.06 10.86
#